data_AF-A0A1X6YKL1-F1
#
_entry.id   AF-A0A1X6YKL1-F1
#
_cell.length_a   1.000
_cell.length_b   1.000
_cell.length_c   1.000
_cell.angle_alpha   90.00
_cell.angle_beta   90.00
_cell.angle_gamma   90.00
#
_symmetry.space_group_name_H-M   'P 1'
#
loop_
_entity.id
_entity.type
_entity.pdbx_description
1 polymer ?
#
loop_
_entity_poly.entity_id
_entity_poly.type
_entity_poly.pdbx_seq_one_letter_code
_entity_poly.pdbx_strand_id
1 'polypeptide(L)' 'MTGKGTVHADHVVNAGGLWAREVAAMAGVYVPLIPMERHCIVTDDVPEIYGRDSEHPMLSIAASESDLRQEEGGLSGGGR' A
#
# COMPACT_ATOMS: atom_id res chain seq x y z
N MET A 1 -25.10 12.14 3.20
CA MET A 1 -26.15 11.18 3.57
C MET A 1 -25.72 9.80 3.08
N THR A 2 -25.87 8.75 3.89
CA THR A 2 -25.54 7.38 3.47
C THR A 2 -26.81 6.67 3.01
N GLY A 3 -26.70 5.49 2.38
CA GLY A 3 -27.85 4.64 2.10
C GLY A 3 -28.62 4.17 3.36
N LYS A 4 -28.06 4.36 4.56
CA LYS A 4 -28.68 4.02 5.86
C LYS A 4 -29.19 5.25 6.62
N GLY A 5 -29.20 6.43 6.00
CA GLY A 5 -29.62 7.69 6.61
C GLY A 5 -28.45 8.62 6.96
N THR A 6 -28.74 9.60 7.82
CA THR A 6 -27.81 10.66 8.23
C THR A 6 -27.19 10.34 9.58
N VAL A 7 -25.86 10.52 9.68
CA VAL A 7 -25.11 10.44 10.93
C VAL A 7 -24.67 11.86 11.30
N HIS A 8 -24.92 12.26 12.54
CA HIS A 8 -24.44 13.53 13.09
C HIS A 8 -23.16 13.27 13.90
N ALA A 9 -22.13 14.09 13.66
CA ALA A 9 -20.86 14.03 14.37
C ALA A 9 -20.25 15.43 14.47
N ASP A 10 -19.58 15.72 15.57
CA ASP A 10 -18.85 16.99 15.76
C ASP A 10 -17.60 17.07 14.88
N HIS A 11 -16.98 15.91 14.63
CA HIS A 11 -15.77 15.78 13.82
C HIS A 11 -15.87 14.58 12.87
N VAL A 12 -15.31 14.74 11.67
CA VAL A 12 -15.23 13.69 10.66
C VAL A 12 -13.78 13.60 10.18
N VAL A 13 -13.21 12.39 10.16
CA VAL A 13 -11.86 12.13 9.65
C VAL A 13 -11.97 11.41 8.31
N ASN A 14 -11.34 11.98 7.28
CA ASN A 14 -11.25 11.35 5.97
C ASN A 14 -10.09 10.34 5.96
N ALA A 15 -10.44 9.05 5.97
CA ALA A 15 -9.51 7.91 5.85
C ALA A 15 -9.82 7.07 4.59
N GLY A 16 -10.30 7.71 3.51
CA GLY A 16 -10.80 7.05 2.31
C GLY A 16 -9.74 6.44 1.38
N GLY A 17 -8.45 6.43 1.73
CA GLY A 17 -7.38 5.88 0.89
C GLY A 17 -7.38 6.46 -0.53
N LEU A 18 -7.48 5.61 -1.54
CA LEU A 18 -7.56 6.01 -2.95
C LEU A 18 -8.75 6.95 -3.26
N TRP A 19 -9.82 6.88 -2.46
CA TRP A 19 -11.03 7.71 -2.59
C TRP A 19 -11.01 8.98 -1.73
N ALA A 20 -9.90 9.27 -1.04
CA ALA A 20 -9.83 10.40 -0.12
C ALA A 20 -10.10 11.74 -0.83
N ARG A 21 -9.71 11.87 -2.10
CA ARG A 21 -9.98 13.08 -2.90
C ARG A 21 -11.46 13.25 -3.19
N GLU A 22 -12.15 12.17 -3.55
CA GLU A 22 -13.58 12.14 -3.84
C GLU A 22 -14.39 12.45 -2.57
N VAL A 23 -13.99 11.90 -1.43
CA VAL A 23 -14.61 12.20 -0.13
C VAL A 23 -14.41 13.67 0.26
N ALA A 24 -13.22 14.24 0.05
CA ALA A 24 -12.96 15.64 0.36
C ALA A 24 -13.76 16.61 -0.54
N ALA A 25 -13.96 16.24 -1.81
CA ALA A 25 -14.77 17.01 -2.74
C ALA A 25 -16.25 17.13 -2.29
N MET A 26 -16.78 16.15 -1.54
CA MET A 26 -18.12 16.23 -0.94
C MET A 26 -18.25 17.37 0.08
N ALA A 27 -17.13 17.81 0.66
CA ALA A 27 -17.04 18.96 1.56
C ALA A 27 -16.48 20.22 0.87
N GLY A 28 -16.33 20.22 -0.46
CA GLY A 28 -15.75 21.34 -1.22
C GLY A 28 -14.25 21.55 -1.02
N VAL A 29 -13.54 20.55 -0.47
CA VAL A 29 -12.10 20.64 -0.18
C VAL A 29 -11.30 19.91 -1.27
N TYR A 30 -10.27 20.58 -1.78
CA TYR A 30 -9.31 19.96 -2.69
C TYR A 30 -8.19 19.27 -1.92
N VAL A 31 -7.91 18.01 -2.28
CA VAL A 31 -6.79 17.22 -1.74
C VAL A 31 -5.90 16.78 -2.90
N PRO A 32 -4.60 17.11 -2.91
CA PRO A 32 -3.70 16.84 -4.03
C PRO A 32 -3.22 15.38 -4.04
N LEU A 33 -4.13 14.45 -4.33
CA LEU A 33 -3.86 13.01 -4.43
C LEU A 33 -4.17 12.47 -5.82
N ILE A 34 -3.36 11.51 -6.28
CA ILE A 34 -3.52 10.79 -7.54
C ILE A 34 -3.33 9.29 -7.24
N PRO A 35 -4.33 8.43 -7.51
CA PRO A 35 -4.15 6.98 -7.45
C PRO A 35 -3.08 6.53 -8.44
N MET A 36 -2.18 5.66 -8.00
CA MET A 36 -1.14 5.09 -8.85
C MET A 36 -1.15 3.58 -8.73
N GLU A 37 -0.97 2.92 -9.86
CA GLU A 37 -0.73 1.49 -9.91
C GLU A 37 0.73 1.21 -9.60
N ARG A 38 0.97 0.09 -8.91
CA ARG A 38 2.31 -0.43 -8.67
C ARG A 38 2.28 -1.94 -8.81
N HIS A 39 3.19 -2.47 -9.61
CA HIS A 39 3.36 -3.92 -9.72
C HIS A 39 4.17 -4.46 -8.55
N CYS A 40 3.71 -5.58 -8.01
CA CYS A 40 4.48 -6.42 -7.11
C CYS A 40 4.70 -7.77 -7.79
N ILE A 41 5.94 -8.23 -7.80
CA ILE A 41 6.33 -9.57 -8.24
C ILE A 41 6.57 -10.40 -6.99
N VAL A 42 6.12 -11.65 -7.03
CA VAL A 42 6.33 -12.64 -5.97
C VAL A 42 6.98 -13.84 -6.63
N THR A 43 8.06 -14.34 -6.04
CA THR A 43 8.73 -15.56 -6.50
C THR A 43 8.17 -16.79 -5.80
N ASP A 44 8.37 -17.95 -6.40
CA ASP A 44 8.32 -19.21 -5.67
C ASP A 44 9.48 -19.29 -4.64
N ASP A 45 9.54 -20.39 -3.90
CA ASP A 45 10.60 -20.66 -2.93
C ASP A 45 12.00 -20.56 -3.56
N VAL A 46 12.87 -19.78 -2.93
CA VAL A 46 14.27 -19.62 -3.32
C VAL A 46 15.12 -20.42 -2.34
N PRO A 47 15.91 -21.44 -2.76
CA PRO A 47 16.64 -22.32 -1.84
C PRO A 47 17.53 -21.61 -0.83
N GLU A 48 18.11 -20.46 -1.18
CA GLU A 48 18.97 -19.64 -0.32
C GLU A 48 18.20 -18.85 0.74
N ILE A 49 16.88 -18.73 0.57
CA ILE A 49 15.94 -18.09 1.49
C ILE A 49 15.19 -19.15 2.31
N TYR A 50 14.79 -20.24 1.64
CA TYR A 50 14.11 -21.37 2.24
C TYR A 50 14.97 -22.04 3.32
N GLY A 51 14.47 -22.08 4.56
CA GLY A 51 15.15 -22.74 5.66
C GLY A 51 16.23 -21.91 6.35
N ARG A 52 16.29 -20.59 6.13
CA ARG A 52 17.10 -19.69 6.96
C ARG A 52 16.58 -19.67 8.40
N ASP A 53 17.49 -19.60 9.36
CA ASP A 53 17.16 -19.47 10.79
C ASP A 53 16.49 -18.13 11.15
N SER A 54 16.62 -17.13 10.28
CA SER A 54 16.03 -15.80 10.45
C SER A 54 15.58 -15.22 9.12
N GLU A 55 14.54 -14.38 9.17
CA GLU A 55 14.02 -13.65 8.02
C GLU A 55 15.13 -12.82 7.33
N HIS A 56 15.17 -12.90 6.01
CA HIS A 56 16.03 -12.09 5.18
C HIS A 56 15.62 -10.61 5.33
N PRO A 57 16.58 -9.69 5.56
CA PRO A 57 16.25 -8.29 5.76
C PRO A 57 15.58 -7.68 4.54
N MET A 58 14.66 -6.74 4.77
CA MET A 58 14.11 -5.92 3.70
C MET A 58 15.22 -5.05 3.11
N LEU A 59 15.33 -5.07 1.78
CA LEU A 59 16.30 -4.30 1.02
C LEU A 59 15.60 -3.18 0.28
N SER A 60 16.16 -1.98 0.37
CA SER A 60 15.84 -0.87 -0.52
C SER A 60 16.98 -0.72 -1.51
N ILE A 61 16.68 -0.90 -2.79
CA ILE A 61 17.64 -0.91 -3.88
C ILE A 61 17.46 0.39 -4.68
N ALA A 62 18.17 1.43 -4.25
CA ALA A 62 18.06 2.76 -4.85
C ALA A 62 18.40 2.77 -6.35
N ALA A 63 19.36 1.96 -6.79
CA ALA A 63 19.80 1.91 -8.19
C ALA A 63 18.70 1.44 -9.16
N SER A 64 17.75 0.63 -8.69
CA SER A 64 16.62 0.15 -9.48
C SER A 64 15.28 0.69 -8.97
N GLU A 65 15.31 1.64 -8.03
CA GLU A 65 14.12 2.18 -7.36
C GLU A 65 13.15 1.10 -6.88
N SER A 66 13.71 -0.01 -6.39
CA SER A 66 12.94 -1.20 -6.02
C SER A 66 13.15 -1.55 -4.56
N ASP A 67 12.22 -2.30 -4.00
CA ASP A 67 12.38 -2.97 -2.72
C ASP A 67 12.29 -4.48 -2.91
N LEU A 68 12.93 -5.21 -2.01
CA LEU A 68 12.78 -6.65 -1.87
C LEU A 68 12.59 -6.98 -0.39
N ARG A 69 11.65 -7.88 -0.10
CA ARG A 69 11.45 -8.47 1.21
C ARG A 69 11.20 -9.95 1.10
N GLN A 70 11.46 -10.68 2.17
CA GLN A 70 11.07 -12.08 2.24
C GLN A 70 9.54 -12.20 2.28
N GLU A 71 9.05 -13.18 1.53
CA GLU A 71 7.68 -13.67 1.62
C GLU A 71 7.77 -15.19 1.64
N GLU A 72 7.40 -15.78 2.77
CA GLU A 72 7.52 -17.23 2.96
C GLU A 72 8.96 -17.71 2.68
N GLY A 73 9.15 -18.70 1.79
CA GLY A 73 10.46 -19.18 1.37
C GLY A 73 11.07 -18.46 0.17
N GLY A 74 10.39 -17.42 -0.36
CA GLY A 74 10.79 -16.65 -1.53
C GLY A 74 10.97 -15.15 -1.24
N LEU A 75 10.87 -14.34 -2.28
CA LEU A 75 10.98 -12.88 -2.21
C LEU A 75 9.77 -12.23 -2.89
N SER A 76 9.30 -11.11 -2.33
CA SER A 76 8.52 -10.14 -3.09
C SER A 76 9.25 -8.82 -3.23
N GLY A 77 8.89 -8.12 -4.28
CA GLY A 77 9.35 -6.77 -4.52
C GLY A 77 8.64 -6.11 -5.67
N GLY A 78 8.88 -4.82 -5.80
CA GLY A 78 8.37 -4.04 -6.92
C GLY A 78 9.32 -2.90 -7.19
N GLY A 79 9.39 -2.49 -8.45
CA GLY A 79 9.93 -1.19 -8.83
C GLY A 79 8.89 -0.10 -8.67
N ARG A 80 9.31 1.15 -8.80
CA ARG A 80 8.40 2.22 -9.22
C ARG A 80 8.31 2.24 -10.74
#